data_AF-A0A8S9XU05-F1
#
_entry.id   AF-A0A8S9XU05-F1
#
_cell.length_a   1.000
_cell.length_b   1.000
_cell.length_c   1.000
_cell.angle_alpha   90.00
_cell.angle_beta   90.00
_cell.angle_gamma   90.00
#
_symmetry.space_group_name_H-M   'P 1'
#
loop_
_entity.id
_entity.type
_entity.pdbx_description
1 polymer ?
#
loop_
_entity_poly.entity_id
_entity_poly.type
_entity_poly.pdbx_seq_one_letter_code
_entity_poly.pdbx_strand_id
1 'polypeptide(L)'
;MWMLISSGADGSPRRGRFEKTRLLMGGPATTVNFPYVCSVLCCGDKYHIAVSMCTIIAKGWAVASMSNMAFELKYDGEETTFYKLYKELRVVAGADALIPGAELDLHETISKNVQTVKVKNVHVIRNNKEVFEGFRPFRYSHLVNPSDLEKPYLVRRNVYDFEFPFAFLELEKRFNTTKNVDQIEETDQLNEDIRESFKTFIAINLGTKRLTCKVPGWGLSVTRNIEGVRRLVYQKVISIEGWACRNTYCTNEISTCTKYPNEKAVDVACFKSLQYGDVCELDEGAGLYCPDYHGGVIALVASSLDCGVSGTPPVYYLVSSVRAVLRRILREPWGPQNQ
;
A
#
# COMPACT_ATOMS: atom_id res chain seq x y z
N MET A 1 -35.61 -0.67 17.93
CA MET A 1 -34.44 0.24 17.93
C MET A 1 -34.46 0.97 16.60
N TRP A 2 -34.66 2.28 16.63
CA TRP A 2 -35.27 3.05 15.55
C TRP A 2 -34.33 3.22 14.34
N MET A 3 -34.83 2.79 13.17
CA MET A 3 -34.32 3.17 11.85
C MET A 3 -34.87 4.55 11.50
N LEU A 4 -33.98 5.52 11.28
CA LEU A 4 -34.30 6.78 10.63
C LEU A 4 -33.75 6.73 9.20
N ILE A 5 -34.65 6.53 8.25
CA ILE A 5 -34.39 6.71 6.82
C ILE A 5 -34.64 8.19 6.52
N SER A 6 -33.60 9.00 6.34
CA SER A 6 -33.74 10.33 5.75
C SER A 6 -33.55 10.24 4.24
N SER A 7 -34.62 10.43 3.49
CA SER A 7 -34.60 10.66 2.05
C SER A 7 -34.14 12.10 1.77
N GLY A 8 -32.86 12.27 1.42
CA GLY A 8 -32.31 13.53 0.92
C GLY A 8 -31.69 13.30 -0.46
N ALA A 9 -32.23 13.98 -1.47
CA ALA A 9 -31.77 13.98 -2.85
C ALA A 9 -30.62 14.99 -3.03
N ASP A 10 -29.48 14.72 -2.39
CA ASP A 10 -28.25 15.44 -2.66
C ASP A 10 -27.26 14.45 -3.26
N GLY A 11 -26.71 14.77 -4.44
CA GLY A 11 -25.79 13.93 -5.21
C GLY A 11 -24.42 13.72 -4.56
N SER A 12 -24.28 14.08 -3.27
CA SER A 12 -23.10 13.80 -2.49
C SER A 12 -22.95 12.28 -2.24
N PRO A 13 -21.71 11.74 -2.25
CA PRO A 13 -21.46 10.36 -1.89
C PRO A 13 -22.06 10.07 -0.51
N ARG A 14 -23.09 9.22 -0.45
CA ARG A 14 -23.76 8.88 0.81
C ARG A 14 -22.72 8.36 1.80
N ARG A 15 -22.66 8.98 2.99
CA ARG A 15 -21.83 8.63 4.18
C ARG A 15 -21.98 7.19 4.69
N GLY A 16 -22.73 6.32 4.01
CA GLY A 16 -22.86 4.92 4.39
C GLY A 16 -21.58 4.15 4.08
N ARG A 17 -20.72 3.99 5.09
CA ARG A 17 -19.82 2.81 5.22
C ARG A 17 -18.53 2.80 4.37
N PHE A 18 -17.75 3.88 4.35
CA PHE A 18 -16.44 3.89 3.65
C PHE A 18 -15.20 3.76 4.54
N GLU A 19 -15.30 3.99 5.85
CA GLU A 19 -14.17 3.67 6.74
C GLU A 19 -14.25 2.20 7.15
N LYS A 20 -13.65 1.32 6.35
CA LYS A 20 -13.23 0.03 6.88
C LYS A 20 -12.39 0.28 8.15
N THR A 21 -12.57 -0.57 9.15
CA THR A 21 -11.87 -0.47 10.44
C THR A 21 -10.37 -0.28 10.20
N ARG A 22 -9.79 0.83 10.67
CA ARG A 22 -8.34 0.92 10.88
C ARG A 22 -8.09 0.74 12.37
N LEU A 23 -7.93 -0.51 12.78
CA LEU A 23 -7.65 -0.90 14.15
C LEU A 23 -6.13 -0.97 14.34
N LEU A 24 -5.50 0.20 14.34
CA LEU A 24 -4.11 0.32 14.77
C LEU A 24 -4.09 0.98 16.14
N MET A 25 -4.05 0.15 17.18
CA MET A 25 -3.28 0.53 18.37
C MET A 25 -1.81 0.33 18.02
N GLY A 26 -1.00 1.36 18.20
CA GLY A 26 0.41 1.34 17.83
C GLY A 26 1.19 2.39 18.62
N GLY A 27 2.51 2.34 18.51
CA GLY A 27 3.38 3.39 19.05
C GLY A 27 3.15 4.70 18.29
N PRO A 28 3.26 5.87 18.96
CA PRO A 28 3.17 7.16 18.28
C PRO A 28 4.28 7.27 17.22
N ALA A 29 3.92 7.75 16.04
CA ALA A 29 4.84 7.98 14.93
C ALA A 29 4.72 9.40 14.40
N THR A 30 5.73 9.81 13.63
CA THR A 30 5.71 11.03 12.83
C THR A 30 6.31 10.75 11.47
N THR A 31 6.05 11.63 10.52
CA THR A 31 6.66 11.63 9.20
C THR A 31 8.17 11.89 9.23
N VAL A 32 8.73 12.36 10.36
CA VAL A 32 10.19 12.37 10.56
C VAL A 32 10.73 10.94 10.73
N ASN A 33 9.96 10.05 11.33
CA ASN A 33 10.36 8.65 11.50
C ASN A 33 10.15 7.83 10.22
N PHE A 34 9.19 8.24 9.39
CA PHE A 34 8.79 7.56 8.16
C PHE A 34 8.57 8.58 7.04
N PRO A 35 9.62 9.25 6.54
CA PRO A 35 9.49 10.35 5.57
C PRO A 35 8.97 9.91 4.20
N TYR A 36 9.00 8.61 3.93
CA TYR A 36 8.45 7.99 2.73
C TYR A 36 6.96 7.70 2.78
N VAL A 37 6.31 7.89 3.93
CA VAL A 37 4.88 7.65 4.08
C VAL A 37 4.09 8.73 3.37
N CYS A 38 3.14 8.28 2.55
CA CYS A 38 2.14 9.14 1.94
C CYS A 38 0.74 8.53 2.02
N SER A 39 -0.26 9.33 1.68
CA SER A 39 -1.65 8.92 1.52
C SER A 39 -2.15 9.26 0.13
N VAL A 40 -2.91 8.36 -0.47
CA VAL A 40 -3.66 8.60 -1.71
C VAL A 40 -5.06 9.05 -1.33
N LEU A 41 -5.44 10.22 -1.82
CA LEU A 41 -6.77 10.80 -1.65
C LEU A 41 -7.47 10.90 -3.00
N CYS A 42 -8.78 10.71 -3.04
CA CYS A 42 -9.61 10.93 -4.23
C CYS A 42 -10.71 11.98 -4.00
N CYS A 43 -11.16 12.56 -5.11
CA CYS A 43 -12.55 12.94 -5.33
C CYS A 43 -12.98 14.28 -4.68
N GLY A 44 -12.29 15.36 -5.05
CA GLY A 44 -12.90 16.71 -5.15
C GLY A 44 -12.73 17.68 -3.97
N ASP A 45 -12.79 18.98 -4.28
CA ASP A 45 -12.40 20.14 -3.46
C ASP A 45 -13.22 20.38 -2.16
N LYS A 46 -14.24 19.56 -1.88
CA LYS A 46 -15.03 19.64 -0.64
C LYS A 46 -14.84 18.44 0.28
N TYR A 47 -14.51 17.26 -0.26
CA TYR A 47 -14.41 16.02 0.50
C TYR A 47 -13.37 15.09 -0.11
N HIS A 48 -12.22 14.95 0.53
CA HIS A 48 -11.23 13.95 0.17
C HIS A 48 -11.54 12.61 0.82
N ILE A 49 -11.64 11.58 -0.02
CA ILE A 49 -11.76 10.18 0.41
C ILE A 49 -10.36 9.59 0.48
N ALA A 50 -9.97 9.07 1.65
CA ALA A 50 -8.71 8.35 1.79
C ALA A 50 -8.82 6.98 1.09
N VAL A 51 -8.08 6.81 0.00
CA VAL A 51 -8.10 5.61 -0.84
C VAL A 51 -7.19 4.54 -0.28
N SER A 52 -5.91 4.89 -0.08
CA SER A 52 -4.87 3.96 0.36
C SER A 52 -3.76 4.72 1.04
N MET A 53 -3.03 4.07 1.93
CA MET A 53 -1.67 4.47 2.24
C MET A 53 -0.76 4.20 1.03
N CYS A 54 0.36 4.94 0.95
CA CYS A 54 1.36 4.75 -0.08
C CYS A 54 2.78 4.95 0.45
N THR A 55 3.74 4.54 -0.37
CA THR A 55 5.17 4.74 -0.13
C THR A 55 5.80 5.50 -1.29
N ILE A 56 6.55 6.57 -0.98
CA ILE A 56 7.35 7.32 -1.96
C ILE A 56 8.56 6.47 -2.33
N ILE A 57 8.51 5.85 -3.52
CA ILE A 57 9.56 4.96 -4.00
C ILE A 57 10.65 5.71 -4.77
N ALA A 58 10.28 6.83 -5.39
CA ALA A 58 11.18 7.81 -5.98
C ALA A 58 10.54 9.21 -5.92
N LYS A 59 11.30 10.30 -6.04
CA LYS A 59 10.76 11.68 -5.86
C LYS A 59 9.53 12.03 -6.71
N GLY A 60 9.35 11.39 -7.87
CA GLY A 60 8.19 11.57 -8.77
C GLY A 60 7.25 10.37 -8.82
N TRP A 61 7.41 9.39 -7.93
CA TRP A 61 6.72 8.12 -7.97
C TRP A 61 6.31 7.63 -6.57
N ALA A 62 5.05 7.27 -6.44
CA ALA A 62 4.53 6.60 -5.24
C ALA A 62 3.97 5.23 -5.61
N VAL A 63 3.92 4.33 -4.63
CA VAL A 63 3.34 2.99 -4.77
C VAL A 63 2.19 2.86 -3.78
N ALA A 64 1.02 2.44 -4.28
CA ALA A 64 -0.19 2.25 -3.49
C ALA A 64 -0.81 0.87 -3.77
N SER A 65 -1.72 0.44 -2.90
CA SER A 65 -2.44 -0.82 -3.07
C SER A 65 -3.39 -0.78 -4.27
N MET A 66 -3.25 -1.75 -5.17
CA MET A 66 -4.17 -1.89 -6.30
C MET A 66 -5.55 -2.36 -5.83
N SER A 67 -5.63 -3.21 -4.80
CA SER A 67 -6.91 -3.65 -4.21
C SER A 67 -7.71 -2.48 -3.66
N ASN A 68 -7.06 -1.52 -3.01
CA ASN A 68 -7.71 -0.29 -2.55
C ASN A 68 -8.16 0.60 -3.71
N MET A 69 -7.31 0.75 -4.73
CA MET A 69 -7.65 1.56 -5.91
C MET A 69 -8.74 0.93 -6.78
N ALA A 70 -8.91 -0.38 -6.72
CA ALA A 70 -9.94 -1.12 -7.45
C ALA A 70 -11.30 -1.18 -6.75
N PHE A 71 -11.42 -0.54 -5.58
CA PHE A 71 -12.70 -0.46 -4.88
C PHE A 71 -13.75 0.28 -5.72
N GLU A 72 -14.94 -0.32 -5.83
CA GLU A 72 -16.06 0.26 -6.58
C GLU A 72 -16.75 1.37 -5.78
N LEU A 73 -17.02 2.49 -6.43
CA LEU A 73 -17.72 3.63 -5.87
C LEU A 73 -18.71 4.22 -6.86
N LYS A 74 -19.66 5.01 -6.34
CA LYS A 74 -20.51 5.86 -7.15
C LYS A 74 -19.94 7.28 -7.18
N TYR A 75 -19.62 7.78 -8.36
CA TYR A 75 -19.11 9.12 -8.59
C TYR A 75 -19.94 9.76 -9.71
N ASP A 76 -20.50 10.94 -9.45
CA ASP A 76 -21.43 11.64 -10.37
C ASP A 76 -22.57 10.75 -10.91
N GLY A 77 -23.05 9.81 -10.08
CA GLY A 77 -24.14 8.89 -10.42
C GLY A 77 -23.71 7.60 -11.15
N GLU A 78 -22.45 7.49 -11.56
CA GLU A 78 -21.92 6.32 -12.29
C GLU A 78 -21.07 5.40 -11.40
N GLU A 79 -21.12 4.09 -11.67
CA GLU A 79 -20.30 3.10 -10.98
C GLU A 79 -18.89 3.01 -11.59
N THR A 80 -17.90 3.45 -10.82
CA THR A 80 -16.50 3.54 -11.22
C THR A 80 -15.57 2.98 -10.14
N THR A 81 -14.25 3.06 -10.37
CA THR A 81 -13.20 2.69 -9.41
C THR A 81 -12.20 3.83 -9.26
N PHE A 82 -11.46 3.87 -8.14
CA PHE A 82 -10.49 4.94 -7.92
C PHE A 82 -9.37 4.97 -8.96
N TYR A 83 -8.93 3.81 -9.48
CA TYR A 83 -7.93 3.79 -10.55
C TYR A 83 -8.43 4.37 -11.87
N LYS A 84 -9.74 4.31 -12.17
CA LYS A 84 -10.32 4.95 -13.36
C LYS A 84 -10.43 6.47 -13.19
N LEU A 85 -10.57 6.91 -11.94
CA LEU A 85 -10.55 8.32 -11.56
C LEU A 85 -9.14 8.85 -11.26
N TYR A 86 -8.09 8.28 -11.86
CA TYR A 86 -6.72 8.60 -11.44
C TYR A 86 -6.35 10.09 -11.54
N LYS A 87 -6.97 10.83 -12.46
CA LYS A 87 -6.77 12.28 -12.61
C LYS A 87 -7.29 13.09 -11.42
N GLU A 88 -8.23 12.52 -10.65
CA GLU A 88 -8.77 13.10 -9.42
C GLU A 88 -7.97 12.68 -8.19
N LEU A 89 -6.95 11.83 -8.34
CA LEU A 89 -6.13 11.37 -7.23
C LEU A 89 -5.04 12.40 -6.88
N ARG A 90 -4.83 12.56 -5.58
CA ARG A 90 -3.75 13.35 -5.00
C ARG A 90 -2.94 12.48 -4.05
N VAL A 91 -1.63 12.66 -4.05
CA VAL A 91 -0.72 12.04 -3.08
C VAL A 91 -0.30 13.11 -2.09
N VAL A 92 -0.56 12.86 -0.81
CA VAL A 92 -0.23 13.76 0.31
C VAL A 92 0.89 13.14 1.13
N ALA A 93 1.97 13.88 1.35
CA ALA A 93 3.12 13.46 2.13
C ALA A 93 3.47 14.49 3.21
N GLY A 94 4.14 14.05 4.29
CA GLY A 94 4.62 14.95 5.35
C GLY A 94 3.58 15.36 6.40
N ALA A 95 2.38 14.77 6.37
CA ALA A 95 1.35 14.96 7.38
C ALA A 95 1.47 13.91 8.51
N ASP A 96 1.39 14.33 9.77
CA ASP A 96 1.37 13.39 10.92
C ASP A 96 -0.04 12.92 11.30
N ALA A 97 -1.06 13.45 10.62
CA ALA A 97 -2.46 13.06 10.74
C ALA A 97 -3.04 12.79 9.36
N LEU A 98 -4.01 11.89 9.29
CA LEU A 98 -4.82 11.72 8.10
C LEU A 98 -5.75 12.93 8.01
N ILE A 99 -5.46 13.84 7.08
CA ILE A 99 -6.21 15.09 6.93
C ILE A 99 -7.52 14.79 6.18
N PRO A 100 -8.70 14.98 6.81
CA PRO A 100 -9.98 14.86 6.12
C PRO A 100 -10.19 16.04 5.16
N GLY A 101 -10.98 15.79 4.11
CA GLY A 101 -11.26 16.68 2.98
C GLY A 101 -11.24 18.20 3.17
N ALA A 102 -11.99 18.71 4.14
CA ALA A 102 -12.22 20.15 4.26
C ALA A 102 -11.02 20.93 4.84
N GLU A 103 -10.01 20.23 5.39
CA GLU A 103 -8.88 20.86 6.08
C GLU A 103 -7.57 20.75 5.32
N LEU A 104 -7.54 20.16 4.11
CA LEU A 104 -6.30 19.94 3.38
C LEU A 104 -5.65 21.27 2.97
N ASP A 105 -6.42 22.19 2.38
CA ASP A 105 -5.94 23.52 2.00
C ASP A 105 -5.46 24.33 3.22
N LEU A 106 -6.16 24.18 4.36
CA LEU A 106 -5.78 24.82 5.62
C LEU A 106 -4.49 24.21 6.17
N HIS A 107 -4.34 22.88 6.10
CA HIS A 107 -3.14 22.17 6.56
C HIS A 107 -1.93 22.43 5.69
N GLU A 108 -2.06 22.54 4.37
CA GLU A 108 -0.97 22.95 3.48
C GLU A 108 -0.52 24.38 3.79
N THR A 109 -1.48 25.27 4.07
CA THR A 109 -1.20 26.66 4.40
C THR A 109 -0.51 26.80 5.77
N ILE A 110 -0.91 25.99 6.75
CA ILE A 110 -0.40 26.07 8.13
C ILE A 110 0.88 25.23 8.32
N SER A 111 0.96 24.06 7.69
CA SER A 111 2.06 23.13 7.84
C SER A 111 2.95 23.17 6.60
N LYS A 112 4.04 23.95 6.68
CA LYS A 112 5.11 24.01 5.65
C LYS A 112 5.75 22.65 5.33
N ASN A 113 5.43 21.60 6.08
CA ASN A 113 5.98 20.25 5.91
C ASN A 113 5.09 19.34 5.07
N VAL A 114 3.82 19.71 4.83
CA VAL A 114 2.88 18.90 4.03
C VAL A 114 3.02 19.26 2.56
N GLN A 115 3.07 18.24 1.71
CA GLN A 115 3.12 18.40 0.27
C GLN A 115 2.03 17.55 -0.38
N THR A 116 1.28 18.17 -1.28
CA THR A 116 0.24 17.50 -2.06
C THR A 116 0.58 17.60 -3.54
N VAL A 117 0.54 16.46 -4.22
CA VAL A 117 0.84 16.38 -5.65
C VAL A 117 -0.23 15.56 -6.35
N LYS A 118 -0.73 16.06 -7.48
CA LYS A 118 -1.69 15.33 -8.32
C LYS A 118 -1.02 14.13 -9.00
N VAL A 119 -1.79 13.08 -9.22
CA VAL A 119 -1.36 11.92 -9.99
C VAL A 119 -1.52 12.23 -11.48
N LYS A 120 -0.42 12.10 -12.22
CA LYS A 120 -0.37 12.28 -13.67
C LYS A 120 -0.85 11.03 -14.40
N ASN A 121 -0.35 9.86 -14.01
CA ASN A 121 -0.70 8.56 -14.59
C ASN A 121 -0.66 7.47 -13.52
N VAL A 122 -1.37 6.37 -13.78
CA VAL A 122 -1.32 5.15 -12.96
C VAL A 122 -0.88 3.99 -13.83
N HIS A 123 0.11 3.24 -13.34
CA HIS A 123 0.67 2.08 -14.02
C HIS A 123 0.38 0.83 -13.18
N VAL A 124 -0.21 -0.18 -13.82
CA VAL A 124 -0.59 -1.45 -13.19
C VAL A 124 -0.04 -2.61 -14.03
N ILE A 125 0.35 -3.70 -13.37
CA ILE A 125 0.80 -4.92 -14.05
C ILE A 125 -0.34 -5.93 -14.09
N ARG A 126 -0.74 -6.36 -15.30
CA ARG A 126 -1.90 -7.24 -15.52
C ARG A 126 -1.63 -8.74 -15.34
N ASN A 127 -0.39 -9.22 -15.37
CA ASN A 127 -0.13 -10.66 -15.30
C ASN A 127 1.21 -10.97 -14.61
N ASN A 128 1.16 -11.73 -13.50
CA ASN A 128 2.36 -12.13 -12.78
C ASN A 128 3.03 -13.41 -13.29
N LYS A 129 2.43 -14.19 -14.20
CA LYS A 129 3.04 -15.45 -14.63
C LYS A 129 4.45 -15.24 -15.19
N GLU A 130 4.69 -14.13 -15.88
CA GLU A 130 6.02 -13.78 -16.42
C GLU A 130 7.00 -13.21 -15.36
N VAL A 131 6.50 -12.84 -14.18
CA VAL A 131 7.29 -12.27 -13.07
C VAL A 131 7.97 -13.38 -12.26
N PHE A 132 7.32 -14.54 -12.17
CA PHE A 132 7.72 -15.64 -11.29
C PHE A 132 8.16 -16.93 -12.02
N GLU A 133 7.90 -17.08 -13.33
CA GLU A 133 8.46 -18.17 -14.14
C GLU A 133 9.89 -17.80 -14.59
N GLY A 134 10.87 -18.31 -13.84
CA GLY A 134 12.24 -17.80 -13.83
C GLY A 134 13.07 -17.95 -15.11
N PHE A 135 14.24 -17.29 -15.05
CA PHE A 135 15.42 -17.51 -15.89
C PHE A 135 15.37 -17.10 -17.37
N ARG A 136 14.50 -16.16 -17.75
CA ARG A 136 14.76 -15.32 -18.92
C ARG A 136 14.62 -13.85 -18.54
N PRO A 137 15.46 -12.95 -19.07
CA PRO A 137 15.27 -11.53 -18.86
C PRO A 137 13.88 -11.14 -19.40
N PHE A 138 12.98 -10.90 -18.46
CA PHE A 138 12.00 -9.82 -18.46
C PHE A 138 11.21 -9.64 -19.77
N ARG A 139 10.10 -10.37 -19.90
CA ARG A 139 8.94 -9.88 -20.64
C ARG A 139 7.88 -9.59 -19.58
N TYR A 140 7.65 -8.31 -19.26
CA TYR A 140 6.42 -7.87 -18.60
C TYR A 140 5.58 -7.33 -19.74
N SER A 141 4.77 -8.17 -20.36
CA SER A 141 4.24 -7.84 -21.68
C SER A 141 3.16 -6.77 -21.71
N HIS A 142 2.57 -6.31 -20.59
CA HIS A 142 1.46 -5.35 -20.67
C HIS A 142 1.39 -4.40 -19.46
N LEU A 143 2.02 -3.22 -19.57
CA LEU A 143 1.50 -2.03 -18.89
C LEU A 143 0.15 -1.71 -19.50
N VAL A 144 -0.89 -1.66 -18.69
CA VAL A 144 -2.26 -1.44 -19.18
C VAL A 144 -2.75 -0.08 -18.74
N ASN A 145 -3.39 0.64 -19.66
CA ASN A 145 -4.10 1.87 -19.31
C ASN A 145 -5.19 1.51 -18.29
N PRO A 146 -5.24 2.17 -17.12
CA PRO A 146 -6.26 1.92 -16.11
C PRO A 146 -7.68 1.93 -16.67
N SER A 147 -7.97 2.74 -17.69
CA SER A 147 -9.28 2.78 -18.35
C SER A 147 -9.68 1.47 -19.06
N ASP A 148 -8.69 0.70 -19.53
CA ASP A 148 -8.88 -0.53 -20.33
C ASP A 148 -8.99 -1.80 -19.46
N LEU A 149 -8.92 -1.64 -18.14
CA LEU A 149 -9.09 -2.74 -17.20
C LEU A 149 -10.59 -3.07 -17.04
N GLU A 150 -11.00 -4.25 -17.52
CA GLU A 150 -12.36 -4.77 -17.33
C GLU A 150 -12.63 -5.14 -15.86
N LYS A 151 -13.85 -4.84 -15.39
CA LYS A 151 -14.29 -4.96 -13.98
C LYS A 151 -14.08 -6.33 -13.30
N PRO A 152 -14.12 -7.51 -13.95
CA PRO A 152 -14.03 -8.77 -13.21
C PRO A 152 -12.60 -9.26 -12.92
N TYR A 153 -11.55 -8.72 -13.55
CA TYR A 153 -10.21 -9.32 -13.45
C TYR A 153 -9.44 -8.93 -12.18
N LEU A 154 -9.73 -7.77 -11.57
CA LEU A 154 -8.87 -7.20 -10.52
C LEU A 154 -9.40 -7.32 -9.08
N VAL A 155 -10.67 -7.71 -8.86
CA VAL A 155 -11.40 -7.30 -7.63
C VAL A 155 -12.22 -8.39 -6.95
N ARG A 156 -11.68 -9.59 -6.81
CA ARG A 156 -12.07 -10.44 -5.66
C ARG A 156 -10.86 -10.64 -4.80
N ARG A 157 -10.73 -9.81 -3.74
CA ARG A 157 -9.75 -9.92 -2.64
C ARG A 157 -8.59 -10.82 -3.03
N ASN A 158 -7.76 -10.35 -3.96
CA ASN A 158 -6.80 -11.19 -4.65
C ASN A 158 -5.55 -11.36 -3.80
N VAL A 159 -5.76 -11.76 -2.54
CA VAL A 159 -4.70 -12.37 -1.75
C VAL A 159 -4.26 -13.69 -2.41
N TYR A 160 -5.04 -14.20 -3.38
CA TYR A 160 -5.04 -15.60 -3.78
C TYR A 160 -4.79 -15.86 -5.26
N ASP A 161 -5.16 -14.96 -6.18
CA ASP A 161 -4.69 -15.01 -7.58
C ASP A 161 -3.66 -13.90 -7.83
N PHE A 162 -2.44 -14.33 -8.17
CA PHE A 162 -1.27 -13.49 -8.31
C PHE A 162 -1.40 -12.48 -9.47
N GLU A 163 -1.84 -11.27 -9.16
CA GLU A 163 -1.50 -10.04 -9.90
C GLU A 163 -0.59 -9.18 -9.01
N PHE A 164 0.27 -8.36 -9.60
CA PHE A 164 1.22 -7.55 -8.83
C PHE A 164 0.38 -6.57 -7.99
N PRO A 165 0.46 -6.58 -6.65
CA PRO A 165 -0.60 -6.02 -5.79
C PRO A 165 -0.57 -4.50 -5.70
N PHE A 166 0.27 -3.86 -6.51
CA PHE A 166 0.53 -2.43 -6.42
C PHE A 166 0.22 -1.69 -7.72
N ALA A 167 -0.27 -0.48 -7.54
CA ALA A 167 -0.32 0.55 -8.55
C ALA A 167 0.87 1.51 -8.38
N PHE A 168 1.53 1.84 -9.47
CA PHE A 168 2.59 2.85 -9.50
C PHE A 168 2.00 4.18 -9.97
N LEU A 169 2.11 5.18 -9.12
CA LEU A 169 1.56 6.51 -9.34
C LEU A 169 2.66 7.43 -9.85
N GLU A 170 2.58 7.82 -11.12
CA GLU A 170 3.43 8.87 -11.68
C GLU A 170 2.87 10.22 -11.24
N LEU A 171 3.68 11.05 -10.60
CA LEU A 171 3.24 12.33 -10.04
C LEU A 171 3.44 13.46 -11.05
N GLU A 172 2.54 14.45 -11.07
CA GLU A 172 2.67 15.63 -11.96
C GLU A 172 3.94 16.44 -11.68
N LYS A 173 4.38 16.45 -10.42
CA LYS A 173 5.59 17.12 -9.95
C LYS A 173 6.35 16.21 -8.99
N ARG A 174 7.63 16.48 -8.81
CA ARG A 174 8.44 15.79 -7.81
C ARG A 174 8.18 16.39 -6.43
N PHE A 175 8.18 15.57 -5.40
CA PHE A 175 8.24 16.05 -4.02
C PHE A 175 9.56 16.76 -3.75
N ASN A 176 9.50 17.85 -3.01
CA ASN A 176 10.67 18.49 -2.43
C ASN A 176 11.15 17.64 -1.25
N THR A 177 12.42 17.25 -1.26
CA THR A 177 12.99 16.51 -0.13
C THR A 177 13.03 17.40 1.12
N THR A 178 12.45 16.91 2.21
CA THR A 178 12.47 17.53 3.53
C THR A 178 12.62 16.44 4.59
N LYS A 179 12.82 16.82 5.85
CA LYS A 179 12.85 15.86 6.96
C LYS A 179 11.54 15.05 7.13
N ASN A 180 10.42 15.52 6.56
CA ASN A 180 9.10 14.91 6.66
C ASN A 180 8.68 14.21 5.37
N VAL A 181 9.38 14.47 4.25
CA VAL A 181 9.04 13.97 2.92
C VAL A 181 10.32 13.58 2.22
N ASP A 182 10.55 12.29 2.09
CA ASP A 182 11.66 11.77 1.30
C ASP A 182 11.31 10.41 0.71
N GLN A 183 12.01 9.99 -0.33
CA GLN A 183 11.84 8.65 -0.88
C GLN A 183 12.52 7.61 0.02
N ILE A 184 12.11 6.35 -0.10
CA ILE A 184 12.89 5.26 0.48
C ILE A 184 14.31 5.22 -0.13
N GLU A 185 15.33 4.99 0.69
CA GLU A 185 16.72 4.98 0.24
C GLU A 185 17.00 3.84 -0.73
N GLU A 186 17.71 4.15 -1.82
CA GLU A 186 18.22 3.15 -2.75
C GLU A 186 19.40 2.45 -2.06
N THR A 187 19.13 1.34 -1.37
CA THR A 187 20.21 0.53 -0.82
C THR A 187 20.89 -0.18 -1.99
N ASP A 188 22.06 0.32 -2.40
CA ASP A 188 22.89 -0.21 -3.50
C ASP A 188 23.19 -1.72 -3.38
N GLN A 189 23.06 -2.27 -2.17
CA GLN A 189 23.21 -3.69 -1.86
C GLN A 189 22.01 -4.58 -2.26
N LEU A 190 20.90 -4.01 -2.79
CA LEU A 190 19.67 -4.74 -3.15
C LEU A 190 19.73 -5.57 -4.45
N ASN A 191 20.85 -5.60 -5.16
CA ASN A 191 20.82 -6.00 -6.58
C ASN A 191 20.91 -7.51 -6.87
N GLU A 192 21.34 -8.38 -5.97
CA GLU A 192 21.22 -9.85 -6.18
C GLU A 192 21.46 -10.61 -4.87
N ASP A 193 22.48 -10.18 -4.10
CA ASP A 193 22.81 -10.74 -2.80
C ASP A 193 21.64 -10.71 -1.82
N ILE A 194 20.74 -9.72 -1.86
CA ILE A 194 19.60 -9.64 -0.93
C ILE A 194 18.50 -10.67 -1.21
N ARG A 195 18.29 -11.21 -2.41
CA ARG A 195 17.25 -12.27 -2.54
C ARG A 195 17.70 -13.56 -1.87
N GLU A 196 18.96 -13.92 -2.07
CA GLU A 196 19.58 -15.09 -1.45
C GLU A 196 19.89 -14.81 0.02
N SER A 197 20.39 -13.61 0.34
CA SER A 197 20.63 -13.11 1.69
C SER A 197 19.34 -12.82 2.44
N PHE A 198 18.18 -12.56 1.84
CA PHE A 198 16.93 -12.35 2.59
C PHE A 198 16.31 -13.70 2.97
N LYS A 199 16.33 -14.68 2.06
CA LYS A 199 16.03 -16.08 2.42
C LYS A 199 16.98 -16.58 3.51
N THR A 200 18.28 -16.34 3.32
CA THR A 200 19.33 -16.73 4.27
C THR A 200 19.23 -15.93 5.57
N PHE A 201 18.91 -14.64 5.51
CA PHE A 201 18.74 -13.77 6.68
C PHE A 201 17.48 -14.15 7.45
N ILE A 202 16.34 -14.37 6.78
CA ILE A 202 15.16 -14.92 7.42
C ILE A 202 15.47 -16.31 8.00
N ALA A 203 16.10 -17.23 7.26
CA ALA A 203 16.42 -18.57 7.75
C ALA A 203 17.39 -18.56 8.96
N ILE A 204 18.46 -17.75 8.91
CA ILE A 204 19.45 -17.61 9.99
C ILE A 204 18.83 -16.93 11.22
N ASN A 205 18.04 -15.88 11.02
CA ASN A 205 17.44 -15.12 12.11
C ASN A 205 16.19 -15.81 12.69
N LEU A 206 15.43 -16.58 11.93
CA LEU A 206 14.35 -17.41 12.50
C LEU A 206 14.89 -18.47 13.47
N GLY A 207 16.12 -18.96 13.26
CA GLY A 207 16.78 -19.90 14.16
C GLY A 207 17.39 -19.28 15.43
N THR A 208 17.61 -17.96 15.48
CA THR A 208 18.40 -17.33 16.56
C THR A 208 17.91 -15.97 17.07
N LYS A 209 17.23 -15.14 16.25
CA LYS A 209 16.74 -13.80 16.62
C LYS A 209 15.62 -13.31 15.67
N ARG A 210 14.37 -13.22 16.13
CA ARG A 210 13.25 -12.74 15.30
C ARG A 210 13.52 -11.32 14.76
N LEU A 211 13.47 -11.15 13.44
CA LEU A 211 13.58 -9.83 12.80
C LEU A 211 12.44 -8.95 13.29
N THR A 212 12.77 -7.84 13.96
CA THR A 212 11.77 -6.90 14.45
C THR A 212 11.73 -5.67 13.55
N CYS A 213 10.61 -5.49 12.87
CA CYS A 213 10.38 -4.37 11.97
C CYS A 213 9.27 -3.47 12.48
N LYS A 214 9.12 -2.32 11.83
CA LYS A 214 8.09 -1.33 12.09
C LYS A 214 7.33 -1.07 10.81
N VAL A 215 6.01 -1.09 10.90
CA VAL A 215 5.13 -0.72 9.79
C VAL A 215 4.26 0.46 10.21
N PRO A 216 4.31 1.58 9.48
CA PRO A 216 3.47 2.73 9.77
C PRO A 216 2.04 2.53 9.26
N GLY A 217 1.08 3.20 9.88
CA GLY A 217 -0.32 3.21 9.46
C GLY A 217 -1.14 4.30 10.15
N TRP A 218 -2.37 4.52 9.69
CA TRP A 218 -3.23 5.58 10.22
C TRP A 218 -4.18 5.04 11.30
N GLY A 219 -3.77 5.19 12.55
CA GLY A 219 -4.47 4.65 13.72
C GLY A 219 -5.16 5.72 14.56
N LEU A 220 -5.98 5.26 15.50
CA LEU A 220 -6.48 6.11 16.59
C LEU A 220 -5.33 6.29 17.59
N SER A 221 -4.92 7.54 17.80
CA SER A 221 -3.87 7.83 18.77
C SER A 221 -4.43 7.78 20.19
N VAL A 222 -3.95 6.86 21.00
CA VAL A 222 -4.37 6.69 22.42
C VAL A 222 -3.98 7.90 23.28
N THR A 223 -3.09 8.78 22.80
CA THR A 223 -2.46 9.82 23.64
C THR A 223 -3.15 11.19 23.59
N ARG A 224 -4.14 11.44 22.73
CA ARG A 224 -4.97 12.66 22.75
C ARG A 224 -6.38 12.39 22.24
N ASN A 225 -7.38 12.57 23.11
CA ASN A 225 -8.81 12.45 22.85
C ASN A 225 -9.35 13.56 21.92
N ILE A 226 -8.90 13.60 20.66
CA ILE A 226 -9.63 14.32 19.61
C ILE A 226 -10.35 13.25 18.80
N GLU A 227 -11.64 13.08 19.08
CA GLU A 227 -12.48 12.13 18.35
C GLU A 227 -12.40 12.41 16.85
N GLY A 228 -12.18 11.35 16.05
CA GLY A 228 -12.19 11.42 14.60
C GLY A 228 -10.85 11.72 13.92
N VAL A 229 -9.81 12.19 14.63
CA VAL A 229 -8.50 12.44 14.00
C VAL A 229 -7.62 11.19 14.06
N ARG A 230 -7.39 10.58 12.89
CA ARG A 230 -6.44 9.46 12.76
C ARG A 230 -5.02 10.02 12.65
N ARG A 231 -4.09 9.50 13.45
CA ARG A 231 -2.69 9.92 13.45
C ARG A 231 -1.79 8.83 12.92
N LEU A 232 -0.60 9.22 12.47
CA LEU A 232 0.43 8.27 12.13
C LEU A 232 0.85 7.52 13.40
N VAL A 233 0.75 6.20 13.34
CA VAL A 233 1.25 5.28 14.35
C VAL A 233 2.12 4.24 13.67
N TYR A 234 2.87 3.47 14.44
CA TYR A 234 3.56 2.30 13.93
C TYR A 234 3.27 1.06 14.78
N GLN A 235 3.26 -0.10 14.13
CA GLN A 235 3.27 -1.38 14.81
C GLN A 235 4.63 -2.05 14.73
N LYS A 236 4.99 -2.74 15.81
CA LYS A 236 6.16 -3.63 15.82
C LYS A 236 5.71 -5.00 15.34
N VAL A 237 6.34 -5.46 14.27
CA VAL A 237 6.01 -6.73 13.64
C VAL A 237 7.23 -7.65 13.59
N ILE A 238 6.98 -8.95 13.60
CA ILE A 238 8.00 -9.99 13.47
C ILE A 238 7.77 -10.82 12.21
N SER A 239 8.85 -11.30 11.60
CA SER A 239 8.77 -12.21 10.46
C SER A 239 8.11 -13.54 10.85
N ILE A 240 7.23 -14.04 10.00
CA ILE A 240 6.59 -15.35 10.12
C ILE A 240 7.16 -16.29 9.07
N GLU A 241 7.39 -17.55 9.45
CA GLU A 241 7.84 -18.60 8.54
C GLU A 241 6.87 -18.78 7.36
N GLY A 242 7.42 -18.97 6.15
CA GLY A 242 6.62 -19.06 4.92
C GLY A 242 5.55 -20.15 4.98
N TRP A 243 5.87 -21.32 5.53
CA TRP A 243 4.89 -22.41 5.70
C TRP A 243 3.79 -22.05 6.72
N ALA A 244 4.12 -21.35 7.80
CA ALA A 244 3.15 -20.94 8.82
C ALA A 244 2.20 -19.86 8.25
N CYS A 245 2.76 -18.93 7.47
CA CYS A 245 1.96 -17.95 6.75
C CYS A 245 1.01 -18.62 5.75
N ARG A 246 1.52 -19.54 4.92
CA ARG A 246 0.72 -20.36 3.98
C ARG A 246 -0.44 -21.03 4.67
N ASN A 247 -0.17 -21.73 5.77
CA ASN A 247 -1.17 -22.50 6.48
C ASN A 247 -2.27 -21.61 7.07
N THR A 248 -1.93 -20.40 7.50
CA THR A 248 -2.93 -19.47 8.05
C THR A 248 -3.89 -18.98 6.95
N TYR A 249 -3.38 -18.66 5.77
CA TYR A 249 -4.24 -18.31 4.62
C TYR A 249 -5.06 -19.49 4.11
N CYS A 250 -4.44 -20.67 4.00
CA CYS A 250 -5.10 -21.92 3.62
C CYS A 250 -6.27 -22.28 4.56
N THR A 251 -6.14 -21.99 5.85
CA THR A 251 -7.19 -22.24 6.85
C THR A 251 -8.39 -21.31 6.65
N ASN A 252 -8.16 -20.07 6.23
CA ASN A 252 -9.23 -19.11 5.97
C ASN A 252 -9.92 -19.35 4.63
N GLU A 253 -9.18 -19.75 3.60
CA GLU A 253 -9.74 -20.09 2.29
C GLU A 253 -8.95 -21.22 1.62
N ILE A 254 -9.62 -22.33 1.33
CA ILE A 254 -8.96 -23.55 0.85
C ILE A 254 -8.38 -23.42 -0.56
N SER A 255 -8.94 -22.53 -1.38
CA SER A 255 -8.49 -22.26 -2.76
C SER A 255 -7.04 -21.74 -2.81
N THR A 256 -6.55 -21.30 -1.66
CA THR A 256 -5.31 -20.54 -1.46
C THR A 256 -4.17 -21.46 -1.06
N CYS A 257 -4.49 -22.65 -0.56
CA CYS A 257 -3.51 -23.66 -0.14
C CYS A 257 -2.54 -24.03 -1.28
N THR A 258 -3.00 -24.05 -2.53
CA THR A 258 -2.18 -24.38 -3.72
C THR A 258 -1.63 -23.16 -4.45
N LYS A 259 -2.09 -21.95 -4.07
CA LYS A 259 -1.77 -20.70 -4.76
C LYS A 259 -0.87 -19.76 -3.94
N TYR A 260 -0.93 -19.84 -2.61
CA TYR A 260 -0.46 -18.76 -1.74
C TYR A 260 0.34 -19.23 -0.50
N PRO A 261 1.43 -18.54 -0.14
CA PRO A 261 2.41 -17.97 -1.08
C PRO A 261 3.08 -19.13 -1.83
N ASN A 262 3.21 -19.00 -3.16
CA ASN A 262 3.95 -19.97 -3.96
C ASN A 262 5.40 -20.03 -3.44
N GLU A 263 5.93 -21.22 -3.13
CA GLU A 263 7.31 -21.40 -2.65
C GLU A 263 8.36 -20.87 -3.65
N LYS A 264 7.97 -20.70 -4.93
CA LYS A 264 8.78 -20.08 -5.98
C LYS A 264 8.70 -18.54 -5.99
N ALA A 265 7.70 -17.94 -5.36
CA ALA A 265 7.57 -16.48 -5.23
C ALA A 265 8.52 -15.98 -4.13
N VAL A 266 9.80 -15.89 -4.48
CA VAL A 266 10.92 -15.48 -3.59
C VAL A 266 10.83 -14.05 -3.07
N ASP A 267 9.80 -13.32 -3.47
CA ASP A 267 9.63 -11.89 -3.20
C ASP A 267 8.52 -11.58 -2.21
N VAL A 268 7.93 -12.60 -1.60
CA VAL A 268 6.82 -12.46 -0.65
C VAL A 268 7.25 -12.92 0.73
N ALA A 269 6.92 -12.12 1.74
CA ALA A 269 7.16 -12.42 3.15
C ALA A 269 5.92 -12.09 3.97
N CYS A 270 5.79 -12.71 5.14
CA CYS A 270 4.71 -12.40 6.06
C CYS A 270 5.29 -11.87 7.36
N PHE A 271 4.65 -10.84 7.90
CA PHE A 271 4.98 -10.30 9.20
C PHE A 271 3.72 -10.22 10.04
N LYS A 272 3.85 -10.39 11.34
CA LYS A 272 2.74 -10.30 12.28
C LYS A 272 3.07 -9.33 13.39
N SER A 273 2.09 -8.51 13.75
CA SER A 273 2.17 -7.66 14.93
C SER A 273 2.38 -8.46 16.22
N LEU A 274 3.20 -7.92 17.13
CA LEU A 274 3.32 -8.42 18.50
C LEU A 274 2.21 -7.88 19.41
N GLN A 275 1.34 -7.01 18.89
CA GLN A 275 0.28 -6.33 19.62
C GLN A 275 -1.09 -6.81 19.14
N TYR A 276 -2.16 -6.40 19.84
CA TYR A 276 -3.52 -6.69 19.40
C TYR A 276 -3.87 -5.89 18.14
N GLY A 277 -4.30 -6.61 17.10
CA GLY A 277 -4.51 -6.05 15.76
C GLY A 277 -3.21 -5.93 14.95
N ASP A 278 -3.37 -5.86 13.65
CA ASP A 278 -2.30 -5.76 12.66
C ASP A 278 -2.58 -4.60 11.68
N VAL A 279 -1.70 -4.40 10.72
CA VAL A 279 -1.90 -3.50 9.58
C VAL A 279 -3.27 -3.75 8.95
N CYS A 280 -4.03 -2.73 8.61
CA CYS A 280 -5.36 -2.86 8.01
C CYS A 280 -5.33 -2.71 6.49
N GLU A 281 -6.42 -3.11 5.82
CA GLU A 281 -6.57 -3.03 4.36
C GLU A 281 -6.25 -1.63 3.81
N LEU A 282 -6.68 -0.56 4.49
CA LEU A 282 -6.43 0.83 4.04
C LEU A 282 -4.98 1.30 4.22
N ASP A 283 -4.17 0.56 4.96
CA ASP A 283 -2.74 0.82 5.16
C ASP A 283 -1.86 -0.04 4.23
N GLU A 284 -2.47 -0.85 3.33
CA GLU A 284 -1.76 -1.50 2.23
C GLU A 284 -1.03 -0.47 1.35
N GLY A 285 0.19 -0.80 0.90
CA GLY A 285 1.14 0.12 0.28
C GLY A 285 2.13 0.76 1.26
N ALA A 286 1.96 0.57 2.57
CA ALA A 286 2.90 1.04 3.58
C ALA A 286 4.26 0.31 3.51
N GLY A 287 5.36 1.06 3.70
CA GLY A 287 6.71 0.52 3.73
C GLY A 287 7.10 -0.06 5.10
N LEU A 288 7.53 -1.32 5.10
CA LEU A 288 8.05 -2.05 6.24
C LEU A 288 9.52 -1.68 6.51
N TYR A 289 9.74 -0.93 7.58
CA TYR A 289 11.06 -0.47 8.02
C TYR A 289 11.69 -1.47 9.00
N CYS A 290 12.92 -1.92 8.74
CA CYS A 290 13.60 -2.87 9.60
C CYS A 290 14.93 -2.28 10.09
N PRO A 291 15.00 -1.81 11.35
CA PRO A 291 16.23 -1.28 11.93
C PRO A 291 17.40 -2.27 11.87
N ASP A 292 17.11 -3.54 12.14
CA ASP A 292 18.10 -4.63 12.16
C ASP A 292 18.59 -5.04 10.76
N TYR A 293 18.01 -4.50 9.69
CA TYR A 293 18.36 -4.82 8.30
C TYR A 293 18.73 -3.55 7.53
N HIS A 294 19.98 -3.11 7.74
CA HIS A 294 20.55 -1.90 7.13
C HIS A 294 19.77 -0.61 7.40
N GLY A 295 18.88 -0.60 8.40
CA GLY A 295 18.09 0.57 8.75
C GLY A 295 17.18 1.07 7.63
N GLY A 296 16.68 0.18 6.76
CA GLY A 296 15.92 0.56 5.56
C GLY A 296 14.51 -0.03 5.48
N VAL A 297 13.75 0.42 4.47
CA VAL A 297 12.50 -0.22 4.06
C VAL A 297 12.82 -1.43 3.21
N ILE A 298 12.36 -2.61 3.62
CA ILE A 298 12.70 -3.88 2.95
C ILE A 298 11.57 -4.44 2.10
N ALA A 299 10.34 -4.04 2.40
CA ALA A 299 9.15 -4.58 1.78
C ALA A 299 7.98 -3.58 1.90
N LEU A 300 6.94 -3.78 1.09
CA LEU A 300 5.70 -3.01 1.16
C LEU A 300 4.54 -3.95 1.51
N VAL A 301 3.59 -3.47 2.30
CA VAL A 301 2.35 -4.21 2.64
C VAL A 301 1.56 -4.41 1.35
N ALA A 302 1.45 -5.66 0.91
CA ALA A 302 0.71 -6.03 -0.30
C ALA A 302 -0.74 -6.39 0.00
N SER A 303 -0.97 -7.09 1.11
CA SER A 303 -2.32 -7.47 1.52
C SER A 303 -2.41 -7.58 3.02
N SER A 304 -3.52 -7.11 3.56
CA SER A 304 -3.95 -7.44 4.91
C SER A 304 -5.38 -7.95 4.90
N LEU A 305 -5.67 -8.91 5.76
CA LEU A 305 -7.03 -9.34 6.03
C LEU A 305 -7.43 -8.85 7.42
N ASP A 306 -8.63 -8.29 7.50
CA ASP A 306 -9.36 -8.00 8.75
C ASP A 306 -8.56 -7.35 9.88
N CYS A 307 -7.53 -6.56 9.56
CA CYS A 307 -6.60 -5.99 10.53
C CYS A 307 -5.98 -7.06 11.46
N GLY A 308 -5.76 -8.27 10.96
CA GLY A 308 -5.20 -9.40 11.69
C GLY A 308 -6.09 -9.96 12.81
N VAL A 309 -7.38 -9.59 12.86
CA VAL A 309 -8.34 -10.08 13.87
C VAL A 309 -8.52 -11.60 13.77
N SER A 310 -8.53 -12.14 12.55
CA SER A 310 -8.55 -13.59 12.27
C SER A 310 -7.28 -14.32 12.68
N GLY A 311 -6.25 -13.60 13.15
CA GLY A 311 -4.92 -14.15 13.36
C GLY A 311 -4.10 -14.27 12.07
N THR A 312 -4.63 -13.85 10.92
CA THR A 312 -3.92 -13.90 9.63
C THR A 312 -2.84 -12.83 9.56
N PRO A 313 -1.56 -13.20 9.33
CA PRO A 313 -0.48 -12.22 9.21
C PRO A 313 -0.57 -11.48 7.86
N PRO A 314 -0.37 -10.15 7.81
CA PRO A 314 -0.27 -9.45 6.55
C PRO A 314 0.88 -9.94 5.67
N VAL A 315 0.70 -9.71 4.37
CA VAL A 315 1.58 -10.10 3.28
C VAL A 315 2.37 -8.90 2.82
N TYR A 316 3.65 -9.11 2.59
CA TYR A 316 4.59 -8.09 2.18
C TYR A 316 5.32 -8.52 0.92
N TYR A 317 5.55 -7.57 0.02
CA TYR A 317 6.36 -7.76 -1.18
C TYR A 317 7.68 -7.03 -1.03
N LEU A 318 8.78 -7.69 -1.37
CA LEU A 318 10.12 -7.11 -1.27
C LEU A 318 10.26 -5.85 -2.12
N VAL A 319 10.89 -4.84 -1.53
CA VAL A 319 11.09 -3.53 -2.16
C VAL A 319 11.96 -3.64 -3.42
N SER A 320 12.87 -4.61 -3.46
CA SER A 320 13.71 -4.93 -4.63
C SER A 320 12.86 -5.25 -5.85
N SER A 321 11.81 -6.03 -5.67
CA SER A 321 10.89 -6.44 -6.74
C SER A 321 10.01 -5.28 -7.19
N VAL A 322 9.51 -4.47 -6.25
CA VAL A 322 8.78 -3.24 -6.56
C VAL A 322 9.64 -2.26 -7.36
N ARG A 323 10.91 -2.09 -6.98
CA ARG A 323 11.87 -1.26 -7.72
C ARG A 323 12.24 -1.85 -9.08
N ALA A 324 12.35 -3.16 -9.22
CA ALA A 324 12.61 -3.80 -10.51
C ALA A 324 11.50 -3.48 -11.51
N VAL A 325 10.24 -3.51 -11.07
CA VAL A 325 9.10 -3.08 -11.87
C VAL A 325 9.19 -1.60 -12.22
N LEU A 326 9.42 -0.72 -11.24
CA LEU A 326 9.54 0.72 -11.51
C LEU A 326 10.64 1.03 -12.53
N ARG A 327 11.82 0.42 -12.39
CA ARG A 327 12.92 0.54 -13.36
C ARG A 327 12.50 0.13 -14.77
N ARG A 328 11.57 -0.82 -14.90
CA ARG A 328 11.01 -1.21 -16.21
C ARG A 328 10.04 -0.18 -16.75
N ILE A 329 9.09 0.28 -15.94
CA ILE A 329 8.15 1.37 -16.29
C ILE A 329 8.93 2.59 -16.82
N LEU A 330 10.05 2.94 -16.18
CA LEU A 330 10.89 4.06 -16.58
C LEU A 330 11.67 3.83 -17.89
N ARG A 331 11.90 2.57 -18.30
CA ARG A 331 12.65 2.22 -19.53
C ARG A 331 11.75 2.01 -20.74
N GLU A 332 10.47 1.70 -20.54
CA GLU A 332 9.50 1.50 -21.61
C GLU A 332 8.65 2.78 -21.78
N PRO A 333 8.91 3.61 -22.80
CA PRO A 333 8.09 4.80 -23.02
C PRO A 333 6.64 4.40 -23.30
N TRP A 334 5.72 5.06 -22.59
CA TRP A 334 4.28 4.87 -22.71
C TRP A 334 3.76 5.44 -24.03
N GLY A 335 3.02 4.64 -24.79
CA GLY A 335 2.35 5.05 -26.03
C GLY A 335 1.86 3.84 -26.83
N PRO A 336 0.82 3.99 -27.68
CA PRO A 336 0.44 2.94 -28.59
C PRO A 336 1.66 2.60 -29.46
N GLN A 337 2.17 1.38 -29.32
CA GLN A 337 3.02 0.80 -30.34
C GLN A 337 2.09 0.55 -31.53
N ASN A 338 2.02 1.52 -32.45
CA ASN A 338 1.42 1.30 -33.74
C ASN A 338 2.20 0.14 -34.39
N GLN A 339 1.64 -1.07 -34.31
CA GLN A 339 1.95 -2.18 -35.20
C GLN A 339 0.87 -2.24 -36.27
#